data_AF-A0A5E5B390-F1
#
_entry.id   AF-A0A5E5B390-F1
#
_cell.length_a   1.000
_cell.length_b   1.000
_cell.length_c   1.000
_cell.angle_alpha   90.00
_cell.angle_beta   90.00
_cell.angle_gamma   90.00
#
_symmetry.space_group_name_H-M   'P 1'
#
loop_
_entity.id
_entity.type
_entity.pdbx_description
1 polymer ?
#
loop_
_entity_poly.entity_id
_entity_poly.type
_entity_poly.pdbx_seq_one_letter_code
_entity_poly.pdbx_strand_id
1 'polypeptide(L)'
;MTSQPLQIFVLNVPEFASLSAAARAMPDCRVENTGDYTVISSDVPVTFVRRALGLKPAVWYGLFTGGLDGRIESYERDIVRIAPRHGR
;
A
#
# COMPACT_ATOMS: atom_id res chain seq x y z
N MET A 1 -3.40 4.58 24.01
CA MET A 1 -3.51 5.16 22.65
C MET A 1 -3.83 4.02 21.69
N THR A 2 -4.98 4.02 21.03
CA THR A 2 -5.29 3.02 20.00
C THR A 2 -4.57 3.41 18.71
N SER A 3 -3.72 2.51 18.21
CA SER A 3 -3.16 2.65 16.86
C SER A 3 -4.21 2.20 15.88
N GLN A 4 -4.54 3.03 14.87
CA GLN A 4 -5.37 2.57 13.76
C GLN A 4 -4.47 1.86 12.73
N PRO A 5 -4.90 0.72 12.16
CA PRO A 5 -4.14 0.07 11.09
C PRO A 5 -3.95 1.04 9.92
N LEU A 6 -2.84 0.90 9.20
CA LEU A 6 -2.74 1.57 7.90
C LEU A 6 -3.72 0.92 6.92
N GLN A 7 -4.30 1.71 6.02
CA GLN A 7 -5.09 1.24 4.89
C GLN A 7 -4.63 1.90 3.58
N ILE A 8 -4.39 1.09 2.56
CA ILE A 8 -4.05 1.54 1.20
C ILE A 8 -5.19 1.14 0.29
N PHE A 9 -5.75 2.12 -0.43
CA PHE A 9 -6.85 1.92 -1.37
C PHE A 9 -6.28 1.84 -2.77
N VAL A 10 -6.30 0.63 -3.35
CA VAL A 10 -5.69 0.33 -4.64
C VAL A 10 -6.80 0.18 -5.68
N LEU A 11 -6.76 0.96 -6.76
CA LEU A 11 -7.71 0.80 -7.86
C LEU A 11 -7.56 -0.58 -8.52
N ASN A 12 -8.67 -1.24 -8.82
CA ASN A 12 -8.72 -2.54 -9.48
C ASN A 12 -8.45 -2.43 -11.00
N VAL A 13 -7.29 -1.89 -11.36
CA VAL A 13 -6.81 -1.79 -12.75
C VAL A 13 -5.50 -2.58 -12.93
N PRO A 14 -5.21 -3.08 -14.14
CA PRO A 14 -4.04 -3.94 -14.39
C PRO A 14 -2.70 -3.32 -13.94
N GLU A 15 -2.58 -1.99 -14.01
CA GLU A 15 -1.38 -1.23 -13.65
C GLU A 15 -0.98 -1.41 -12.18
N PHE A 16 -1.95 -1.61 -11.28
CA PHE A 16 -1.71 -1.77 -9.85
C PHE A 16 -1.85 -3.21 -9.34
N ALA A 17 -2.15 -4.17 -10.23
CA ALA A 17 -2.41 -5.56 -9.84
C ALA A 17 -1.24 -6.19 -9.06
N SER A 18 0.01 -5.85 -9.42
CA SER A 18 1.20 -6.37 -8.74
C SER A 18 1.32 -5.89 -7.29
N LEU A 19 0.79 -4.71 -6.96
CA LEU A 19 0.80 -4.19 -5.59
C LEU A 19 -0.07 -5.05 -4.67
N SER A 20 -1.33 -5.29 -5.07
CA SER A 20 -2.26 -6.11 -4.31
C SER A 20 -1.81 -7.58 -4.25
N ALA A 21 -1.16 -8.09 -5.30
CA ALA A 21 -0.56 -9.42 -5.29
C ALA A 21 0.60 -9.52 -4.28
N ALA A 22 1.50 -8.54 -4.26
CA ALA A 22 2.59 -8.49 -3.30
C ALA A 22 2.09 -8.38 -1.87
N ALA A 23 1.06 -7.57 -1.61
CA ALA A 23 0.46 -7.45 -0.29
C ALA A 23 -0.15 -8.76 0.20
N ARG A 24 -0.81 -9.54 -0.67
CA ARG A 24 -1.37 -10.86 -0.32
C ARG A 24 -0.30 -11.89 0.09
N ALA A 25 0.95 -11.69 -0.34
CA ALA A 25 2.07 -12.55 0.03
C ALA A 25 2.75 -12.13 1.35
N MET A 26 2.35 -11.00 1.94
CA MET A 26 2.92 -10.51 3.20
C MET A 26 2.06 -11.01 4.37
N PRO A 27 2.65 -11.66 5.39
CA PRO A 27 1.89 -12.22 6.52
C PRO A 27 1.23 -11.13 7.39
N ASP A 28 1.79 -9.92 7.39
CA ASP A 28 1.29 -8.79 8.18
C ASP A 28 0.18 -8.00 7.47
N CYS A 29 -0.14 -8.33 6.21
CA CYS A 29 -1.13 -7.65 5.40
C CYS A 29 -2.45 -8.42 5.35
N ARG A 30 -3.56 -7.71 5.57
CA ARG A 30 -4.91 -8.15 5.22
C ARG A 30 -5.31 -7.48 3.91
N VAL A 31 -5.88 -8.24 2.97
CA VAL A 31 -6.25 -7.72 1.65
C VAL A 31 -7.69 -8.10 1.32
N GLU A 32 -8.54 -7.09 1.16
CA GLU A 32 -9.97 -7.24 0.91
C GLU A 32 -10.37 -6.51 -0.37
N ASN A 33 -11.37 -7.02 -1.08
CA ASN A 33 -11.92 -6.35 -2.26
C ASN A 33 -13.16 -5.56 -1.85
N THR A 34 -13.22 -4.27 -2.19
CA THR A 34 -14.30 -3.35 -1.85
C THR A 34 -14.68 -2.53 -3.08
N GLY A 35 -15.69 -2.99 -3.81
CA GLY A 35 -16.12 -2.36 -5.07
C GLY A 35 -14.97 -2.31 -6.09
N ASP A 36 -14.70 -1.13 -6.63
CA ASP A 36 -13.62 -0.89 -7.60
C ASP A 36 -12.22 -0.79 -6.98
N TYR A 37 -12.09 -1.08 -5.69
CA TYR A 37 -10.84 -1.03 -4.95
C TYR A 37 -10.47 -2.38 -4.34
N THR A 38 -9.16 -2.60 -4.18
CA THR A 38 -8.59 -3.53 -3.23
C THR A 38 -8.05 -2.73 -2.05
N VAL A 39 -8.46 -3.06 -0.83
CA VAL A 39 -7.98 -2.42 0.40
C VAL A 39 -6.91 -3.31 1.02
N ILE A 40 -5.70 -2.77 1.17
CA ILE A 40 -4.60 -3.41 1.90
C ILE A 40 -4.53 -2.79 3.29
N SER A 41 -4.62 -3.60 4.34
CA SER A 41 -4.54 -3.14 5.74
C SER A 41 -3.41 -3.83 6.51
N SER A 42 -2.75 -3.11 7.42
CA SER A 42 -1.71 -3.66 8.30
C SER A 42 -1.62 -2.91 9.63
N ASP A 43 -1.38 -3.64 10.72
CA ASP A 43 -1.16 -3.07 12.06
C ASP A 43 0.31 -2.69 12.30
N VAL A 44 1.20 -3.04 11.38
CA VAL A 44 2.64 -2.73 11.40
C VAL A 44 3.06 -2.02 10.11
N PRO A 45 4.23 -1.35 10.09
CA PRO A 45 4.70 -0.70 8.88
C PRO A 45 4.95 -1.68 7.72
N VAL A 46 4.52 -1.30 6.51
CA VAL A 46 4.67 -2.09 5.28
C VAL A 46 5.65 -1.38 4.35
N THR A 47 6.46 -2.17 3.64
CA THR A 47 7.42 -1.67 2.66
C THR A 47 7.20 -2.34 1.31
N PHE A 48 7.12 -1.54 0.25
CA PHE A 48 7.07 -2.02 -1.12
C PHE A 48 8.33 -1.60 -1.88
N VAL A 49 8.79 -2.48 -2.78
CA VAL A 49 9.96 -2.25 -3.62
C VAL A 49 9.53 -2.20 -5.08
N ARG A 50 9.73 -1.07 -5.75
CA ARG A 50 9.26 -0.81 -7.13
C ARG A 50 9.68 -1.92 -8.10
N ARG A 51 10.94 -2.34 -8.02
CA ARG A 51 11.50 -3.36 -8.91
C ARG A 51 10.86 -4.74 -8.69
N ALA A 52 10.58 -5.11 -7.44
CA ALA A 52 9.88 -6.36 -7.13
C ALA A 52 8.44 -6.36 -7.65
N LEU A 53 7.80 -5.19 -7.71
CA LEU A 53 6.47 -5.01 -8.28
C LEU A 53 6.45 -4.88 -9.81
N GLY A 54 7.62 -4.78 -10.46
CA GLY A 54 7.72 -4.56 -11.91
C GLY A 54 7.16 -3.21 -12.39
N LEU A 55 6.99 -2.23 -11.50
CA LEU A 55 6.32 -0.98 -11.83
C LEU A 55 7.24 0.01 -12.56
N LYS A 56 6.70 0.59 -13.65
CA LYS A 56 7.31 1.74 -14.32
C LYS A 56 7.27 2.97 -13.40
N PRO A 57 8.22 3.92 -13.51
CA PRO A 57 8.25 5.12 -12.66
C PRO A 57 6.94 5.90 -12.61
N ALA A 58 6.23 6.04 -13.74
CA ALA A 58 4.96 6.77 -13.80
C ALA A 58 3.86 6.12 -12.95
N VAL A 59 3.77 4.78 -12.95
CA VAL A 59 2.81 4.04 -12.13
C VAL A 59 3.26 4.03 -10.67
N TRP A 60 4.57 3.90 -10.44
CA TRP A 60 5.15 3.93 -9.10
C TRP A 60 4.71 5.18 -8.35
N TYR A 61 4.95 6.38 -8.86
CA TYR A 61 4.56 7.60 -8.15
C TYR A 61 3.03 7.80 -8.01
N GLY A 62 2.23 6.97 -8.67
CA GLY A 62 0.78 6.93 -8.56
C GLY A 62 0.22 5.90 -7.57
N LEU A 63 1.03 5.20 -6.78
CA LEU A 63 0.57 4.09 -5.91
C LEU A 63 -0.60 4.44 -4.96
N PHE A 64 -0.73 5.70 -4.55
CA PHE A 64 -1.72 6.13 -3.55
C PHE A 64 -2.84 7.00 -4.15
N THR A 65 -3.01 7.02 -5.47
CA THR A 65 -4.08 7.79 -6.12
C THR A 65 -5.48 7.31 -5.72
N GLY A 66 -5.63 6.04 -5.33
CA GLY A 66 -6.88 5.52 -4.78
C GLY A 66 -7.15 5.90 -3.32
N GLY A 67 -6.15 6.43 -2.61
CA GLY A 67 -6.23 6.87 -1.22
C GLY A 67 -5.27 6.14 -0.27
N LEU A 68 -4.93 6.80 0.83
CA LEU A 68 -4.08 6.26 1.89
C LEU A 68 -4.58 6.75 3.25
N ASP A 69 -4.89 5.82 4.14
CA ASP A 69 -5.05 6.05 5.56
C ASP A 69 -3.82 5.50 6.31
N GLY A 70 -2.78 6.32 6.47
CA GLY A 70 -1.57 5.96 7.21
C GLY A 70 -0.58 7.13 7.24
N ARG A 71 0.69 6.82 7.47
CA ARG A 71 1.81 7.76 7.34
C ARG A 71 2.84 7.22 6.37
N ILE A 72 3.13 7.96 5.29
CA ILE A 72 4.30 7.68 4.45
C ILE A 72 5.54 8.10 5.24
N GLU A 73 6.40 7.14 5.59
CA GLU A 73 7.68 7.41 6.27
C GLU A 73 8.79 7.74 5.28
N SER A 74 8.78 7.07 4.12
CA SER A 74 9.66 7.37 2.99
C SER A 74 8.98 6.99 1.68
N TYR A 75 9.25 7.75 0.62
CA TYR A 75 8.78 7.47 -0.73
C TYR A 75 9.81 7.90 -1.75
N GLU A 76 10.70 6.96 -2.07
CA GLU A 76 11.85 7.19 -2.91
C GLU A 76 11.62 6.63 -4.31
N ARG A 77 12.66 6.60 -5.13
CA ARG A 77 12.61 6.06 -6.50
C ARG A 77 12.25 4.58 -6.56
N ASP A 78 12.71 3.79 -5.58
CA ASP A 78 12.63 2.33 -5.63
C ASP A 78 11.97 1.70 -4.40
N ILE A 79 11.76 2.46 -3.32
CA ILE A 79 11.22 1.96 -2.04
C ILE A 79 10.19 2.96 -1.50
N VAL A 80 9.09 2.43 -0.98
CA VAL A 80 8.12 3.19 -0.19
C VAL A 80 7.84 2.46 1.10
N ARG A 81 7.78 3.20 2.21
CA ARG A 81 7.45 2.67 3.54
C ARG A 81 6.28 3.44 4.13
N ILE A 82 5.27 2.69 4.56
CA ILE A 82 4.03 3.22 5.15
C ILE A 82 3.90 2.67 6.56
N ALA A 83 3.61 3.53 7.53
CA ALA A 83 3.33 3.16 8.91
C ALA A 83 1.84 3.40 9.27
N PRO A 84 1.30 2.63 10.22
CA PRO A 84 0.04 2.96 10.89
C PRO A 84 0.07 4.36 11.51
N ARG A 85 -1.08 5.01 11.62
CA ARG A 85 -1.18 6.30 12.32
C ARG A 85 -1.50 6.07 13.79
N HIS A 86 -0.67 6.64 14.66
CA HIS A 86 -1.02 6.76 16.07
C HIS A 86 -1.90 7.99 16.26
N GLY A 87 -3.06 7.82 16.91
CA GLY A 87 -3.88 8.96 17.34
C GLY A 87 -3.05 9.88 18.24
N ARG A 88 -3.17 11.19 18.02
CA ARG A 88 -2.53 12.22 18.84
C ARG A 88 -3.18 12.31 20.21
#